data_AF-A0A7Y5VAH7-F1
#
_entry.id   AF-A0A7Y5VAH7-F1
#
_cell.length_a   1.000
_cell.length_b   1.000
_cell.length_c   1.000
_cell.angle_alpha   90.00
_cell.angle_beta   90.00
_cell.angle_gamma   90.00
#
_symmetry.space_group_name_H-M   'P 1'
#
loop_
_entity.id
_entity.type
_entity.pdbx_description
1 polymer ?
#
loop_
_entity_poly.entity_id
_entity_poly.type
_entity_poly.pdbx_seq_one_letter_code
_entity_poly.pdbx_strand_id
1 'polypeptide(L)'
;MALWDRLKSELDRAGRVAQGALDEGRIQLEAFRAKQRMDKAAQALGYAFYRARSANTELDTDSYARLSGELAAAEAEHTKLEEDLRTARAARGASIDGPPAPDAPVNPS
;
A
#
# COMPACT_ATOMS: atom_id res chain seq x y z
N MET A 1 41.52 10.25 -1.39
CA MET A 1 40.26 10.06 -2.16
C MET A 1 39.01 9.95 -1.26
N ALA A 2 39.08 10.13 0.05
CA ALA A 2 37.95 9.86 0.96
C ALA A 2 36.71 10.76 0.80
N LEU A 3 36.87 12.01 0.34
CA LEU A 3 35.74 12.93 0.13
C LEU A 3 34.86 12.52 -1.05
N TRP A 4 35.45 12.01 -2.14
CA TRP A 4 34.70 11.56 -3.31
C TRP A 4 33.93 10.26 -3.04
N ASP A 5 34.54 9.33 -2.30
CA ASP A 5 33.90 8.08 -1.91
C ASP A 5 32.71 8.32 -0.95
N ARG A 6 32.84 9.29 -0.02
CA ARG A 6 31.75 9.68 0.87
C ARG A 6 30.58 10.31 0.11
N LEU A 7 30.85 11.24 -0.80
CA LEU A 7 29.81 11.86 -1.64
C LEU A 7 29.05 10.82 -2.47
N LYS A 8 29.77 9.85 -3.06
CA LYS A 8 29.16 8.75 -3.81
C LYS A 8 28.28 7.88 -2.92
N SER A 9 28.74 7.55 -1.71
CA SER A 9 27.96 6.77 -0.74
C SER A 9 26.68 7.47 -0.29
N GLU A 10 26.73 8.80 -0.10
CA GLU A 10 25.57 9.61 0.30
C GLU A 10 24.57 9.74 -0.86
N LEU A 11 25.05 9.87 -2.11
CA LEU A 11 24.21 9.89 -3.30
C LEU A 11 23.53 8.53 -3.56
N ASP A 12 24.27 7.42 -3.42
CA ASP A 12 23.72 6.07 -3.54
C ASP A 12 22.69 5.75 -2.42
N ARG A 13 22.88 6.33 -1.23
CA ARG A 13 21.91 6.23 -0.13
C ARG A 13 20.66 7.06 -0.41
N ALA A 14 20.83 8.30 -0.87
CA ALA A 14 19.71 9.16 -1.26
C ALA A 14 18.90 8.57 -2.41
N GLY A 15 19.56 7.98 -3.42
CA GLY A 15 18.91 7.31 -4.56
C GLY A 15 18.05 6.13 -4.13
N ARG A 16 18.57 5.26 -3.24
CA ARG A 16 17.80 4.12 -2.71
C ARG A 16 16.60 4.54 -1.86
N VAL A 17 16.75 5.59 -1.05
CA VAL A 17 15.65 6.14 -0.25
C VAL A 17 14.56 6.74 -1.14
N ALA A 18 14.96 7.48 -2.18
CA ALA A 18 14.04 8.07 -3.14
C ALA A 18 13.26 7.00 -3.93
N GLN A 19 13.93 5.96 -4.41
CA GLN A 19 13.28 4.83 -5.10
C GLN A 19 12.27 4.13 -4.19
N GLY A 20 12.66 3.79 -2.97
CA GLY A 20 11.74 3.20 -2.00
C GLY A 20 10.53 4.09 -1.73
N ALA A 21 10.70 5.42 -1.62
CA ALA A 21 9.61 6.38 -1.40
C ALA A 21 8.60 6.41 -2.56
N LEU A 22 9.08 6.37 -3.80
CA LEU A 22 8.24 6.33 -4.99
C LEU A 22 7.43 5.03 -5.09
N ASP A 23 8.06 3.88 -4.81
CA ASP A 23 7.39 2.59 -4.85
C ASP A 23 6.30 2.48 -3.78
N GLU A 24 6.57 2.93 -2.55
CA GLU A 24 5.55 2.97 -1.50
C GLU A 24 4.42 3.95 -1.87
N GLY A 25 4.74 5.11 -2.42
CA GLY A 25 3.73 6.08 -2.86
C GLY A 25 2.78 5.49 -3.91
N ARG A 26 3.31 4.67 -4.82
CA ARG A 26 2.50 3.93 -5.78
C ARG A 26 1.58 2.91 -5.10
N ILE A 27 2.12 2.08 -4.22
CA ILE A 27 1.34 1.05 -3.50
C ILE A 27 0.25 1.70 -2.65
N GLN A 28 0.56 2.80 -1.94
CA GLN A 28 -0.42 3.55 -1.16
C GLN A 28 -1.58 4.08 -2.03
N LEU A 29 -1.26 4.62 -3.21
CA LEU A 29 -2.29 5.10 -4.14
C LEU A 29 -3.15 3.96 -4.68
N GLU A 30 -2.55 2.82 -5.01
CA GLU A 30 -3.27 1.63 -5.47
C GLU A 30 -4.18 1.07 -4.36
N ALA A 31 -3.69 0.98 -3.11
CA ALA A 31 -4.47 0.57 -1.94
C ALA A 31 -5.68 1.51 -1.72
N PHE A 32 -5.47 2.83 -1.80
CA PHE A 32 -6.55 3.81 -1.69
C PHE A 32 -7.61 3.64 -2.80
N ARG A 33 -7.19 3.41 -4.04
CA ARG A 33 -8.12 3.15 -5.15
C ARG A 33 -8.86 1.82 -5.00
N ALA A 34 -8.22 0.80 -4.44
CA ALA A 34 -8.86 -0.48 -4.11
C ALA A 34 -9.92 -0.29 -3.01
N LYS A 35 -9.61 0.48 -1.97
CA LYS A 35 -10.56 0.85 -0.91
C LYS A 35 -11.80 1.55 -1.47
N GLN A 36 -11.60 2.53 -2.36
CA GLN A 36 -12.72 3.21 -3.03
C GLN A 36 -13.60 2.26 -3.85
N ARG A 37 -13.00 1.28 -4.54
CA ARG A 37 -13.75 0.26 -5.30
C ARG A 37 -14.55 -0.66 -4.38
N MET A 38 -13.94 -1.10 -3.28
CA MET A 38 -14.61 -1.91 -2.26
C MET A 38 -15.80 -1.16 -1.65
N ASP A 39 -15.61 0.11 -1.27
CA ASP A 39 -16.67 0.93 -0.69
C ASP A 39 -17.82 1.15 -1.70
N LYS A 40 -17.50 1.38 -2.98
CA LYS A 40 -18.50 1.49 -4.05
C LYS A 40 -19.28 0.19 -4.27
N ALA A 41 -18.60 -0.96 -4.25
CA ALA A 41 -19.26 -2.27 -4.36
C ALA A 41 -20.18 -2.54 -3.16
N ALA A 42 -19.72 -2.23 -1.95
CA ALA A 42 -20.52 -2.35 -0.73
C ALA A 42 -21.76 -1.44 -0.77
N GLN A 43 -21.62 -0.20 -1.22
CA GLN A 43 -22.74 0.72 -1.42
C GLN A 43 -23.73 0.20 -2.45
N ALA A 44 -23.26 -0.35 -3.58
CA ALA A 44 -24.12 -0.90 -4.61
C ALA A 44 -24.94 -2.09 -4.10
N LEU A 45 -24.31 -3.03 -3.39
CA LEU A 45 -24.99 -4.17 -2.77
C LEU A 45 -25.99 -3.72 -1.71
N GLY A 46 -25.59 -2.81 -0.80
CA GLY A 46 -26.46 -2.29 0.25
C GLY A 46 -27.67 -1.53 -0.31
N TYR A 47 -27.47 -0.72 -1.35
CA TYR A 47 -28.56 -0.02 -2.01
C TYR A 47 -29.53 -0.97 -2.72
N ALA A 48 -29.02 -2.05 -3.34
CA ALA A 48 -29.87 -3.06 -3.96
C ALA A 48 -30.77 -3.76 -2.92
N PHE A 49 -30.22 -4.14 -1.77
CA PHE A 49 -30.99 -4.68 -0.65
C PHE A 49 -32.03 -3.70 -0.10
N TYR A 50 -31.61 -2.45 0.13
CA TYR A 50 -32.52 -1.40 0.59
C TYR A 50 -33.70 -1.23 -0.36
N ARG A 51 -33.43 -1.10 -1.66
CA ARG A 51 -34.45 -0.93 -2.69
C ARG A 51 -35.42 -2.12 -2.75
N ALA A 52 -34.89 -3.34 -2.73
CA ALA A 52 -35.73 -4.54 -2.73
C ALA A 52 -36.66 -4.55 -1.52
N ARG A 53 -36.11 -4.26 -0.33
CA ARG A 53 -36.88 -4.20 0.92
C ARG A 53 -37.93 -3.10 0.91
N SER A 54 -37.62 -1.92 0.38
CA SER A 54 -38.56 -0.81 0.24
C SER A 54 -39.72 -1.12 -0.72
N ALA A 55 -39.48 -1.95 -1.74
CA ALA A 55 -40.51 -2.46 -2.64
C ALA A 55 -41.26 -3.68 -2.07
N ASN A 56 -40.92 -4.13 -0.86
CA ASN A 56 -41.40 -5.37 -0.24
C ASN A 56 -41.17 -6.61 -1.13
N THR A 57 -40.05 -6.59 -1.85
CA THR A 57 -39.54 -7.67 -2.71
C THR A 57 -38.21 -8.17 -2.17
N GLU A 58 -37.76 -9.33 -2.65
CA GLU A 58 -36.41 -9.83 -2.36
C GLU A 58 -35.46 -9.44 -3.49
N LEU A 59 -34.17 -9.32 -3.13
CA LEU A 59 -33.11 -9.13 -4.12
C LEU A 59 -32.97 -10.43 -4.91
N ASP A 60 -33.01 -10.34 -6.24
CA ASP A 60 -32.87 -11.53 -7.08
C ASP A 60 -31.50 -12.19 -6.89
N THR A 61 -31.48 -13.53 -6.99
CA THR A 61 -30.30 -14.34 -6.69
C THR A 61 -29.12 -14.01 -7.62
N ASP A 62 -29.38 -13.70 -8.89
CA ASP A 62 -28.33 -13.40 -9.86
C ASP A 62 -27.68 -12.04 -9.57
N SER A 63 -28.48 -11.02 -9.24
CA SER A 63 -27.98 -9.71 -8.79
C SER A 63 -27.22 -9.81 -7.48
N TYR A 64 -27.72 -10.62 -6.53
CA TYR A 64 -27.01 -10.88 -5.29
C TYR A 64 -25.65 -11.52 -5.57
N ALA A 65 -25.61 -12.60 -6.35
CA ALA A 65 -24.37 -13.31 -6.68
C ALA A 65 -23.36 -12.40 -7.38
N ARG A 66 -23.82 -11.59 -8.34
CA ARG A 66 -22.96 -10.63 -9.04
C ARG A 66 -22.40 -9.55 -8.11
N LEU A 67 -23.26 -8.87 -7.36
CA LEU A 67 -22.85 -7.74 -6.50
C LEU A 67 -21.99 -8.21 -5.30
N SER A 68 -22.32 -9.36 -4.71
CA SER A 68 -21.50 -9.96 -3.66
C SER A 68 -20.15 -10.45 -4.18
N GLY A 69 -20.11 -11.01 -5.39
CA GLY A 69 -18.86 -11.39 -6.06
C GLY A 69 -17.98 -10.19 -6.39
N GLU A 70 -18.55 -9.09 -6.89
CA GLU A 70 -17.83 -7.82 -7.11
C GLU A 70 -17.24 -7.27 -5.81
N LEU A 71 -18.01 -7.29 -4.71
CA LEU A 71 -17.53 -6.87 -3.39
C LEU A 71 -16.39 -7.76 -2.90
N ALA A 72 -16.54 -9.08 -2.97
CA ALA A 72 -15.52 -10.03 -2.54
C ALA A 72 -14.21 -9.87 -3.33
N ALA A 73 -14.29 -9.64 -4.65
CA ALA A 73 -13.12 -9.38 -5.47
C ALA A 73 -12.41 -8.07 -5.07
N ALA A 74 -13.17 -7.00 -4.82
CA ALA A 74 -12.61 -5.73 -4.40
C ALA A 74 -11.98 -5.79 -2.99
N GLU A 75 -12.58 -6.54 -2.07
CA GLU A 75 -12.05 -6.78 -0.73
C GLU A 75 -10.75 -7.59 -0.76
N ALA A 76 -10.68 -8.63 -1.58
CA ALA A 76 -9.46 -9.43 -1.76
C ALA A 76 -8.30 -8.58 -2.32
N GLU A 77 -8.58 -7.73 -3.31
CA GLU A 77 -7.58 -6.84 -3.87
C GLU A 77 -7.10 -5.79 -2.86
N HIS A 78 -8.01 -5.16 -2.12
CA HIS A 78 -7.67 -4.20 -1.08
C HIS A 78 -6.80 -4.85 0.01
N THR A 79 -7.18 -6.05 0.46
CA THR A 79 -6.44 -6.80 1.49
C THR A 79 -5.02 -7.10 1.03
N LYS A 80 -4.84 -7.56 -0.20
CA LYS A 80 -3.52 -7.82 -0.78
C LYS A 80 -2.65 -6.56 -0.82
N LEU A 81 -3.20 -5.44 -1.30
CA LEU A 81 -2.46 -4.17 -1.38
C LEU A 81 -2.06 -3.63 -0.01
N GLU A 82 -2.90 -3.82 1.01
CA GLU A 82 -2.57 -3.46 2.40
C GLU A 82 -1.45 -4.35 2.98
N GLU A 83 -1.39 -5.63 2.61
CA GLU A 83 -0.28 -6.53 2.97
C GLU A 83 1.02 -6.15 2.26
N ASP A 84 0.95 -5.84 0.97
CA ASP A 84 2.09 -5.34 0.18
C ASP A 84 2.63 -4.03 0.76
N LEU A 85 1.74 -3.11 1.15
CA LEU A 85 2.09 -1.85 1.80
C LEU A 85 2.78 -2.07 3.14
N ARG A 86 2.25 -2.98 3.96
CA ARG A 86 2.84 -3.34 5.25
C ARG A 86 4.24 -3.92 5.07
N THR A 87 4.41 -4.78 4.07
CA THR A 87 5.69 -5.40 3.73
C THR A 87 6.70 -4.36 3.23
N ALA A 88 6.29 -3.45 2.34
CA ALA A 88 7.13 -2.36 1.84
C ALA A 88 7.59 -1.42 2.97
N ARG A 89 6.69 -1.08 3.90
CA ARG A 89 7.01 -0.27 5.09
C ARG A 89 8.01 -0.96 6.00
N ALA A 90 7.83 -2.26 6.26
CA ALA A 90 8.76 -3.04 7.06
C ALA A 90 10.16 -3.12 6.42
N ALA A 91 10.23 -3.34 5.10
CA ALA A 91 11.49 -3.37 4.36
C ALA A 91 12.21 -2.01 4.39
N ARG A 92 11.47 -0.89 4.29
CA ARG A 92 12.05 0.46 4.44
C ARG A 92 12.60 0.68 5.86
N GLY A 93 11.84 0.32 6.90
CA GLY A 93 12.28 0.45 8.29
C GLY A 93 13.61 -0.28 8.56
N ALA A 94 13.69 -1.54 8.13
CA ALA A 94 14.91 -2.34 8.23
C ALA A 94 16.11 -1.76 7.45
N SER A 95 15.86 -1.01 6.37
CA SER A 95 16.90 -0.37 5.56
C SER A 95 17.48 0.90 6.19
N ILE A 96 16.69 1.58 7.03
CA ILE A 96 17.10 2.82 7.72
C ILE A 96 17.91 2.50 8.99
N ASP A 97 17.55 1.43 9.70
CA ASP A 97 18.17 0.99 10.97
C ASP A 97 19.43 0.11 10.81
N GLY A 98 19.95 -0.06 9.59
CA GLY A 98 21.24 -0.74 9.36
C GLY A 98 22.40 -0.04 10.07
N PRO A 99 23.41 -0.79 10.59
CA PRO A 99 24.33 -0.30 11.61
C PRO A 99 25.07 0.98 11.16
N PRO A 100 25.28 1.96 12.06
CA PRO A 100 26.12 3.10 11.76
C PRO A 100 27.52 2.60 11.36
N ALA A 101 28.08 3.16 10.29
CA ALA A 101 29.46 2.91 9.93
C ALA A 101 30.34 3.21 11.16
N PRO A 102 31.33 2.35 11.50
CA PRO A 102 32.19 2.60 12.64
C PRO A 102 32.84 3.96 12.48
N ASP A 103 32.64 4.85 13.46
CA ASP A 103 33.28 6.15 13.55
C ASP A 103 34.80 5.94 13.41
N ALA A 104 35.36 6.39 12.29
CA ALA A 104 36.80 6.35 12.08
C ALA A 104 37.46 7.26 13.14
N PRO A 105 38.55 6.81 13.79
CA PRO A 105 39.12 7.52 14.92
C PRO A 105 39.66 8.89 14.47
N VAL A 106 39.17 9.94 15.10
CA VAL A 106 39.69 11.31 14.97
C VAL A 106 41.05 11.31 15.67
N ASN A 107 42.15 11.30 14.90
CA ASN A 107 43.49 11.44 15.44
C ASN A 107 43.85 12.94 15.52
N PRO A 108 44.10 13.51 16.70
CA PRO A 108 44.64 14.86 16.82
C PRO A 108 46.16 14.84 16.59
N SER A 109 46.68 15.78 15.80
CA SER A 109 48.09 16.19 15.79
C SER A 109 48.17 17.68 16.03
#